data_AF-A0A517XPG4-F1
#
_entry.id   AF-A0A517XPG4-F1
#
_cell.length_a   1.000
_cell.length_b   1.000
_cell.length_c   1.000
_cell.angle_alpha   90.00
_cell.angle_beta   90.00
_cell.angle_gamma   90.00
#
_symmetry.space_group_name_H-M   'P 1'
#
loop_
_entity.id
_entity.type
_entity.pdbx_description
1 polymer ?
#
loop_
_entity_poly.entity_id
_entity_poly.type
_entity_poly.pdbx_seq_one_letter_code
_entity_poly.pdbx_strand_id
1 'polypeptide(L)'
;MIRLRVRYMLLTAVFAAVVVLHPGLARAAGVDFWNLTDARAELATEVQHSETLTDRDDAILRRIIVKEDLIGQLLAGQTDLAAVTHQFLELSADEPSYLSVLRTSAPEDSDLELAARNVIDYATARASAAERAAVLDRLEAELSRMQDADLPAAR
;
A
#
# COMPACT_ATOMS: atom_id res chain seq x y z
N MET A 1 43.17 41.61 36.39
CA MET A 1 42.12 40.58 36.21
C MET A 1 40.71 41.02 36.60
N ILE A 2 40.50 41.82 37.66
CA ILE A 2 39.16 42.23 38.15
C ILE A 2 38.32 43.02 37.12
N ARG A 3 38.96 43.95 36.38
CA ARG A 3 38.26 44.78 35.37
C ARG A 3 37.71 44.00 34.17
N LEU A 4 38.23 42.80 33.91
CA LEU A 4 37.75 41.94 32.81
C LEU A 4 36.47 41.20 33.23
N ARG A 5 36.39 40.71 34.47
CA ARG A 5 35.20 40.01 35.01
C ARG A 5 33.97 40.92 35.10
N VAL A 6 34.16 42.18 35.52
CA VAL A 6 33.06 43.16 35.63
C VAL A 6 32.48 43.50 34.25
N ARG A 7 33.31 43.56 33.21
CA ARG A 7 32.85 43.80 31.83
C ARG A 7 32.00 42.65 31.29
N TYR A 8 32.40 41.40 31.53
CA TYR A 8 31.61 40.23 31.13
C TYR A 8 30.27 40.16 31.87
N MET A 9 30.25 40.44 33.18
CA MET A 9 29.00 40.43 33.98
C MET A 9 28.00 41.50 33.51
N LEU A 10 28.48 42.72 33.21
CA LEU A 10 27.63 43.78 32.67
C LEU A 10 27.08 43.43 31.29
N LEU A 11 27.89 42.82 30.43
CA LEU A 11 27.45 42.38 29.10
C LEU A 11 26.34 41.31 29.19
N THR A 12 26.47 40.34 30.09
CA THR A 12 25.44 39.31 30.31
C THR A 12 24.17 39.89 30.93
N ALA A 13 24.28 40.84 31.85
CA ALA A 13 23.12 41.46 32.50
C ALA A 13 22.32 42.34 31.53
N VAL A 14 23.02 43.10 30.67
CA VAL A 14 22.37 43.92 29.63
C VAL A 14 21.68 43.03 28.60
N PHE A 15 22.31 41.92 28.19
CA PHE A 15 21.70 40.98 27.25
C PHE A 15 20.43 40.34 27.84
N ALA A 16 20.47 39.93 29.11
CA ALA A 16 19.29 39.39 29.81
C ALA A 16 18.17 40.43 29.96
N ALA A 17 18.50 41.69 30.28
CA ALA A 17 17.51 42.77 30.42
C ALA A 17 16.81 43.11 29.09
N VAL A 18 17.56 43.13 27.97
CA VAL A 18 17.00 43.39 26.64
C VAL A 18 16.03 42.29 26.22
N VAL A 19 16.31 41.03 26.53
CA VAL A 19 15.43 39.89 26.22
C VAL A 19 14.11 39.96 27.02
N VAL A 20 14.15 40.40 28.28
CA VAL A 20 12.94 40.52 29.12
C VAL A 20 12.06 41.71 28.71
N LEU A 21 12.66 42.85 28.32
CA LEU A 21 11.89 44.05 27.96
C LEU A 21 11.33 44.03 26.53
N HIS A 22 11.91 43.26 25.62
CA HIS A 22 11.48 43.21 24.22
C HIS A 22 11.23 41.78 23.72
N PRO A 23 10.14 41.12 24.17
CA PRO A 23 9.77 39.79 23.69
C PRO A 23 9.53 39.73 22.17
N GLY A 24 9.25 40.87 21.53
CA GLY A 24 9.14 40.99 20.07
C GLY A 24 10.46 40.85 19.31
N LEU A 25 11.61 41.15 19.93
CA LEU A 25 12.94 40.96 19.30
C LEU A 25 13.37 39.50 19.32
N ALA A 26 12.93 38.71 20.31
CA ALA A 26 13.09 37.25 20.29
C ALA A 26 12.30 36.62 19.13
N ARG A 27 11.09 37.12 18.86
CA ARG A 27 10.29 36.73 17.67
C ARG A 27 10.93 37.18 16.34
N ALA A 28 11.51 38.39 16.29
CA ALA A 28 12.13 38.92 15.06
C ALA A 28 13.48 38.27 14.72
N ALA A 29 14.16 37.65 15.69
CA ALA A 29 15.42 36.93 15.47
C ALA A 29 15.23 35.52 14.88
N GLY A 30 13.99 35.10 14.58
CA GLY A 30 13.70 33.79 13.97
C GLY A 30 13.95 32.59 14.89
N VAL A 31 14.16 32.84 16.19
CA VAL A 31 14.39 31.79 17.20
C VAL A 31 13.07 31.48 17.89
N ASP A 32 12.07 31.01 17.14
CA ASP A 32 10.98 30.24 17.74
C ASP A 32 11.50 28.84 18.08
N PHE A 33 12.35 28.78 19.10
CA PHE A 33 12.83 27.53 19.69
C PHE A 33 11.66 26.61 20.10
N TRP A 34 10.51 27.21 20.42
CA TRP A 34 9.26 26.50 20.73
C TRP A 34 8.51 26.00 19.49
N ASN A 35 8.62 26.64 18.33
CA ASN A 35 8.08 26.08 17.08
C ASN A 35 8.99 24.97 16.52
N LEU A 36 10.26 24.90 16.93
CA LEU A 36 11.18 23.83 16.50
C LEU A 36 10.74 22.46 17.02
N THR A 37 10.12 22.38 18.20
CA THR A 37 9.57 21.12 18.71
C THR A 37 8.35 20.69 17.93
N ASP A 38 7.47 21.62 17.58
CA ASP A 38 6.26 21.33 16.80
C ASP A 38 6.62 20.97 15.36
N ALA A 39 7.54 21.71 14.72
CA ALA A 39 8.06 21.38 13.39
C ALA A 39 8.81 20.03 13.35
N ARG A 40 9.50 19.64 14.42
CA ARG A 40 10.13 18.31 14.52
C ARG A 40 9.10 17.20 14.72
N ALA A 41 8.03 17.46 15.48
CA ALA A 41 6.94 16.51 15.66
C ALA A 41 6.16 16.32 14.35
N GLU A 42 5.91 17.39 13.60
CA GLU A 42 5.33 17.34 12.25
C GLU A 42 6.23 16.55 11.29
N LEU A 43 7.53 16.84 11.25
CA LEU A 43 8.48 16.11 10.41
C LEU A 43 8.58 14.62 10.78
N ALA A 44 8.58 14.28 12.07
CA ALA A 44 8.59 12.89 12.52
C ALA A 44 7.30 12.16 12.11
N THR A 45 6.15 12.85 12.16
CA THR A 45 4.87 12.30 11.72
C THR A 45 4.86 12.06 10.21
N GLU A 46 5.42 12.98 9.43
CA GLU A 46 5.51 12.86 7.97
C GLU A 46 6.48 11.75 7.54
N VAL A 47 7.63 11.62 8.22
CA VAL A 47 8.57 10.50 8.01
C VAL A 47 7.91 9.16 8.34
N GLN A 48 7.25 9.04 9.49
CA GLN A 48 6.55 7.80 9.86
C GLN A 48 5.43 7.46 8.87
N HIS A 49 4.73 8.47 8.35
CA HIS A 49 3.72 8.28 7.31
C HIS A 49 4.35 7.79 5.99
N SER A 50 5.47 8.38 5.58
CA SER A 50 6.23 7.98 4.39
C SER A 50 6.76 6.55 4.48
N GLU A 51 7.28 6.13 5.65
CA GLU A 51 7.72 4.76 5.89
C GLU A 51 6.56 3.76 5.76
N THR A 52 5.41 4.08 6.37
CA THR A 52 4.20 3.25 6.27
C THR A 52 3.69 3.12 4.83
N LEU A 53 3.78 4.19 4.04
CA LEU A 53 3.43 4.16 2.61
C LEU A 53 4.41 3.30 1.81
N THR A 54 5.71 3.40 2.09
CA THR A 54 6.75 2.59 1.43
C THR A 54 6.54 1.11 1.69
N ASP A 55 6.26 0.71 2.94
CA ASP A 55 5.99 -0.69 3.29
C ASP A 55 4.74 -1.24 2.58
N ARG A 56 3.71 -0.40 2.42
CA ARG A 56 2.47 -0.76 1.70
C ARG A 56 2.75 -0.91 0.20
N ASP A 57 3.51 0.00 -0.38
CA ASP A 57 3.88 -0.04 -1.80
C ASP A 57 4.68 -1.32 -2.10
N ASP A 58 5.65 -1.67 -1.25
CA ASP A 58 6.42 -2.90 -1.38
C ASP A 58 5.54 -4.16 -1.30
N ALA A 59 4.55 -4.17 -0.39
CA ALA A 59 3.60 -5.27 -0.29
C ALA A 59 2.72 -5.41 -1.55
N ILE A 60 2.26 -4.29 -2.11
CA ILE A 60 1.48 -4.26 -3.35
C ILE A 60 2.34 -4.76 -4.53
N LEU A 61 3.56 -4.25 -4.67
CA LEU A 61 4.48 -4.66 -5.75
C LEU A 61 4.80 -6.15 -5.68
N ARG A 62 5.08 -6.70 -4.50
CA ARG A 62 5.29 -8.14 -4.31
C ARG A 62 4.07 -8.94 -4.79
N ARG A 63 2.86 -8.53 -4.44
CA ARG A 63 1.64 -9.22 -4.87
C ARG A 63 1.42 -9.15 -6.38
N ILE A 64 1.72 -8.00 -7.00
CA ILE A 64 1.66 -7.85 -8.46
C ILE A 64 2.63 -8.83 -9.12
N ILE A 65 3.88 -8.89 -8.65
CA ILE A 65 4.90 -9.80 -9.21
C ILE A 65 4.44 -11.26 -9.14
N VAL A 66 3.92 -11.70 -7.99
CA VAL A 66 3.41 -13.08 -7.84
C VAL A 66 2.22 -13.33 -8.75
N LYS A 67 1.26 -12.40 -8.84
CA LYS A 67 0.10 -12.55 -9.75
C LYS A 67 0.52 -12.63 -11.21
N GLU A 68 1.49 -11.81 -11.64
CA GLU A 68 2.00 -11.85 -13.01
C GLU A 68 2.71 -13.18 -13.32
N ASP A 69 3.49 -13.72 -12.39
CA ASP A 69 4.15 -15.01 -12.55
C ASP A 69 3.12 -16.16 -12.68
N LEU A 70 2.11 -16.19 -11.81
CA LEU A 70 1.04 -17.19 -11.87
C LEU A 70 0.27 -17.15 -13.19
N ILE A 71 0.02 -15.96 -13.71
CA ILE A 71 -0.67 -15.78 -14.99
C ILE A 71 0.22 -16.23 -16.14
N GLY A 72 1.53 -15.95 -16.07
CA GLY A 72 2.52 -16.48 -17.01
C GLY A 72 2.50 -18.01 -17.04
N GLN A 73 2.50 -18.66 -15.87
CA GLN A 73 2.39 -20.12 -15.76
C GLN A 73 1.07 -20.64 -16.33
N LEU A 74 -0.06 -19.96 -16.06
CA LEU A 74 -1.39 -20.32 -16.56
C LEU A 74 -1.48 -20.24 -18.08
N LEU A 75 -0.94 -19.17 -18.67
CA LEU A 75 -0.90 -18.97 -20.11
C LEU A 75 0.04 -19.97 -20.79
N ALA A 76 1.15 -20.33 -20.14
CA ALA A 76 2.06 -21.36 -20.61
C ALA A 76 1.51 -22.80 -20.44
N GLY A 77 0.33 -22.97 -19.83
CA GLY A 77 -0.29 -24.27 -19.57
C GLY A 77 0.46 -25.11 -18.52
N GLN A 78 1.25 -24.48 -17.66
CA GLN A 78 2.01 -25.14 -16.59
C GLN A 78 1.18 -25.36 -15.32
N THR A 79 0.08 -24.62 -15.18
CA THR A 79 -0.89 -24.72 -14.10
C THR A 79 -2.31 -24.58 -14.67
N ASP A 80 -3.31 -24.94 -13.89
CA ASP A 80 -4.73 -24.75 -14.21
C ASP A 80 -5.34 -23.55 -13.49
N LEU A 81 -6.56 -23.18 -13.91
CA LEU A 81 -7.33 -22.07 -13.36
C LEU A 81 -7.64 -22.28 -11.88
N ALA A 82 -7.93 -23.51 -11.46
CA ALA A 82 -8.30 -23.81 -10.08
C ALA A 82 -7.15 -23.49 -9.12
N ALA A 83 -5.96 -23.99 -9.42
CA ALA A 83 -4.76 -23.74 -8.62
C ALA A 83 -4.39 -22.25 -8.57
N VAL A 84 -4.49 -21.53 -9.70
CA VAL A 84 -4.21 -20.09 -9.73
C VAL A 84 -5.26 -19.29 -8.97
N THR A 85 -6.53 -19.67 -9.07
CA THR A 85 -7.65 -19.04 -8.35
C THR A 85 -7.44 -19.15 -6.84
N HIS A 86 -7.09 -20.33 -6.33
CA HIS A 86 -6.80 -20.52 -4.92
C HIS A 86 -5.63 -19.64 -4.46
N GLN A 87 -4.55 -19.58 -5.22
CA GLN A 87 -3.42 -18.72 -4.89
C GLN A 87 -3.78 -17.23 -4.94
N PHE A 88 -4.64 -16.80 -5.88
CA PHE A 88 -5.17 -15.43 -5.92
C PHE A 88 -6.00 -15.09 -4.69
N LEU A 89 -6.80 -16.04 -4.20
CA LEU A 89 -7.57 -15.89 -2.96
C LEU A 89 -6.65 -15.79 -1.75
N GLU A 90 -5.65 -16.67 -1.64
CA GLU A 90 -4.66 -16.64 -0.56
C GLU A 90 -3.91 -15.29 -0.53
N LEU A 91 -3.43 -14.81 -1.69
CA LEU A 91 -2.80 -13.50 -1.82
C LEU A 91 -3.72 -12.32 -1.51
N SER A 92 -5.04 -12.55 -1.48
CA SER A 92 -6.04 -11.52 -1.21
C SER A 92 -6.64 -11.63 0.19
N ALA A 93 -6.31 -12.67 0.95
CA ALA A 93 -6.78 -12.86 2.33
C ALA A 93 -6.36 -11.72 3.26
N ASP A 94 -5.17 -11.16 3.02
CA ASP A 94 -4.64 -10.02 3.78
C ASP A 94 -5.29 -8.67 3.41
N GLU A 95 -6.14 -8.63 2.37
CA GLU A 95 -6.84 -7.43 1.92
C GLU A 95 -8.35 -7.68 1.74
N PRO A 96 -9.13 -7.69 2.83
CA PRO A 96 -10.57 -7.95 2.79
C PRO A 96 -11.35 -6.98 1.88
N SER A 97 -10.84 -5.77 1.68
CA SER A 97 -11.45 -4.78 0.78
C SER A 97 -11.47 -5.24 -0.68
N TYR A 98 -10.53 -6.06 -1.12
CA TYR A 98 -10.45 -6.49 -2.51
C TYR A 98 -11.66 -7.33 -2.94
N LEU A 99 -11.98 -8.39 -2.19
CA LEU A 99 -13.17 -9.21 -2.46
C LEU A 99 -14.48 -8.43 -2.29
N SER A 100 -14.50 -7.45 -1.38
CA SER A 100 -15.68 -6.59 -1.21
C SER A 100 -16.03 -5.81 -2.48
N VAL A 101 -15.02 -5.36 -3.23
CA VAL A 101 -15.20 -4.67 -4.52
C VAL A 101 -15.73 -5.64 -5.57
N LEU A 102 -15.17 -6.86 -5.67
CA LEU A 102 -15.65 -7.86 -6.63
C LEU A 102 -17.12 -8.26 -6.39
N ARG A 103 -17.54 -8.38 -5.12
CA ARG A 103 -18.94 -8.69 -4.76
C ARG A 103 -19.93 -7.59 -5.16
N THR A 104 -19.49 -6.34 -5.36
CA THR A 104 -20.39 -5.27 -5.81
C THR A 104 -20.92 -5.48 -7.23
N SER A 105 -20.16 -6.16 -8.09
CA SER A 105 -20.57 -6.46 -9.46
C SER A 105 -21.37 -7.76 -9.61
N ALA A 106 -21.17 -8.73 -8.72
CA ALA A 106 -21.83 -10.03 -8.76
C ALA A 106 -22.04 -10.56 -7.33
N PRO A 107 -23.13 -10.18 -6.67
CA PRO A 107 -23.35 -10.47 -5.24
C PRO A 107 -23.74 -11.93 -4.94
N GLU A 108 -24.24 -12.66 -5.94
CA GLU A 108 -24.69 -14.05 -5.80
C GLU A 108 -23.57 -15.07 -6.04
N ASP A 109 -22.45 -14.63 -6.61
CA ASP A 109 -21.33 -15.50 -6.94
C ASP A 109 -20.51 -15.83 -5.68
N SER A 110 -19.99 -17.05 -5.62
CA SER A 110 -19.04 -17.43 -4.56
C SER A 110 -17.72 -16.66 -4.71
N ASP A 111 -16.98 -16.48 -3.61
CA ASP A 111 -15.65 -15.84 -3.67
C ASP A 111 -14.69 -16.57 -4.62
N LEU A 112 -14.80 -17.91 -4.71
CA LEU A 112 -14.02 -18.71 -5.63
C LEU A 112 -14.37 -18.39 -7.08
N GLU A 113 -15.66 -18.30 -7.40
CA GLU A 113 -16.11 -17.95 -8.76
C GLU A 113 -15.70 -16.52 -9.14
N LEU A 114 -15.87 -15.55 -8.24
CA LEU A 114 -15.43 -14.18 -8.45
C LEU A 114 -13.92 -14.09 -8.71
N ALA A 115 -13.13 -14.80 -7.91
CA ALA A 115 -11.68 -14.86 -8.10
C ALA A 115 -11.31 -15.55 -9.41
N ALA A 116 -11.97 -16.64 -9.78
CA ALA A 116 -11.71 -17.35 -11.04
C ALA A 116 -12.03 -16.46 -12.26
N ARG A 117 -13.17 -15.75 -12.24
CA ARG A 117 -13.52 -14.77 -13.27
C ARG A 117 -12.48 -13.65 -13.36
N ASN A 118 -12.00 -13.15 -12.23
CA ASN A 118 -10.94 -12.16 -12.22
C ASN A 118 -9.63 -12.68 -12.85
N VAL A 119 -9.26 -13.93 -12.57
CA VAL A 119 -8.10 -14.59 -13.19
C VAL A 119 -8.29 -14.71 -14.70
N ILE A 120 -9.48 -15.08 -15.18
CA ILE A 120 -9.81 -15.16 -16.61
C ILE A 120 -9.64 -13.79 -17.28
N ASP A 121 -10.20 -12.74 -16.71
CA ASP A 121 -10.09 -11.38 -17.23
C ASP A 121 -8.61 -10.95 -17.32
N TYR A 122 -7.86 -11.22 -16.26
CA TYR A 122 -6.45 -10.85 -16.16
C TYR A 122 -5.58 -11.60 -17.17
N ALA A 123 -5.79 -12.91 -17.33
CA ALA A 123 -5.09 -13.74 -18.29
C ALA A 123 -5.44 -13.36 -19.74
N THR A 124 -6.72 -13.14 -20.03
CA THR A 124 -7.22 -12.76 -21.36
C THR A 124 -6.69 -11.39 -21.80
N ALA A 125 -6.53 -10.45 -20.86
CA ALA A 125 -5.90 -9.15 -21.11
C ALA A 125 -4.41 -9.25 -21.47
N ARG A 126 -3.72 -10.30 -21.00
CA ARG A 126 -2.27 -10.55 -21.23
C ARG A 126 -1.97 -11.50 -22.37
N ALA A 127 -2.94 -12.30 -22.78
CA ALA A 127 -2.84 -13.15 -23.96
C ALA A 127 -2.64 -12.31 -25.23
N SER A 128 -1.86 -12.85 -26.17
CA SER A 128 -1.70 -12.23 -27.49
C SER A 128 -3.05 -12.19 -28.22
N ALA A 129 -3.22 -11.23 -29.14
CA ALA A 129 -4.47 -11.10 -29.89
C ALA A 129 -4.85 -12.37 -30.67
N ALA A 130 -3.85 -13.14 -31.12
CA ALA A 130 -4.05 -14.38 -31.86
C ALA A 130 -4.51 -15.55 -30.94
N GLU A 131 -4.06 -15.56 -29.67
CA GLU A 131 -4.34 -16.65 -28.73
C GLU A 131 -5.53 -16.35 -27.81
N ARG A 132 -5.97 -15.09 -27.72
CA ARG A 132 -6.96 -14.63 -26.75
C ARG A 132 -8.25 -15.46 -26.73
N ALA A 133 -8.82 -15.75 -27.91
CA ALA A 133 -10.05 -16.54 -27.99
C ALA A 133 -9.82 -17.97 -27.48
N ALA A 134 -8.73 -18.61 -27.88
CA ALA A 134 -8.40 -19.97 -27.43
C ALA A 134 -8.11 -20.03 -25.91
N VAL A 135 -7.46 -19.01 -25.36
CA VAL A 135 -7.22 -18.89 -23.91
C VAL A 135 -8.56 -18.73 -23.17
N LEU A 136 -9.43 -17.84 -23.64
CA LEU A 136 -10.74 -17.63 -23.03
C LEU A 136 -11.58 -18.91 -23.04
N ASP A 137 -11.74 -19.54 -24.22
CA ASP A 137 -12.52 -20.77 -24.36
C ASP A 137 -12.01 -21.88 -23.42
N ARG A 138 -10.67 -22.03 -23.31
CA ARG A 138 -10.06 -23.01 -22.40
C ARG A 138 -10.38 -22.71 -20.95
N LEU A 139 -10.19 -21.45 -20.51
CA LEU A 139 -10.37 -21.08 -19.12
C LEU A 139 -11.86 -21.07 -18.70
N GLU A 140 -12.78 -20.71 -19.59
CA GLU A 140 -14.22 -20.87 -19.36
C GLU A 140 -14.59 -22.35 -19.18
N ALA A 141 -14.02 -23.24 -20.00
CA ALA A 141 -14.22 -24.68 -19.83
C ALA A 141 -13.62 -25.20 -18.51
N GLU A 142 -12.50 -24.63 -18.02
CA GLU A 142 -11.95 -24.94 -16.70
C GLU A 142 -12.87 -24.44 -15.57
N LEU A 143 -13.42 -23.23 -15.69
CA LEU A 143 -14.37 -22.66 -14.73
C LEU A 143 -15.63 -23.52 -14.62
N SER A 144 -16.22 -23.93 -15.74
CA SER A 144 -17.38 -24.83 -15.71
C SER A 144 -17.08 -26.15 -14.99
N ARG A 145 -15.88 -26.72 -15.19
CA ARG A 145 -15.46 -27.93 -14.45
C ARG A 145 -15.31 -27.69 -12.96
N MET A 146 -14.84 -26.51 -12.55
CA MET A 146 -14.75 -26.14 -11.14
C MET A 146 -16.14 -26.03 -10.50
N GLN A 147 -17.08 -25.38 -11.19
CA GLN A 147 -18.47 -25.24 -10.72
C GLN A 147 -19.16 -26.59 -10.58
N ASP A 148 -18.97 -27.50 -11.55
CA ASP A 148 -19.51 -28.85 -11.50
C ASP A 148 -18.91 -29.68 -10.34
N ALA A 149 -17.66 -29.39 -9.94
CA ALA A 149 -17.00 -30.07 -8.82
C ALA A 149 -17.47 -29.55 -7.45
N ASP A 150 -17.78 -28.26 -7.35
CA ASP A 150 -18.23 -27.62 -6.10
C ASP A 150 -19.73 -27.77 -5.83
N LEU A 151 -20.55 -27.97 -6.87
CA LEU A 151 -21.96 -28.31 -6.70
C LEU A 151 -22.06 -29.79 -6.28
N PRO A 152 -22.45 -30.11 -5.03
CA PRO A 152 -22.70 -31.50 -4.67
C PRO A 152 -23.81 -32.01 -5.59
N ALA A 153 -23.55 -33.10 -6.33
CA ALA A 153 -24.55 -33.76 -7.16
C ALA A 153 -25.84 -33.87 -6.35
N ALA A 154 -26.86 -33.09 -6.74
CA ALA A 154 -28.15 -33.09 -6.08
C ALA A 154 -28.68 -34.53 -6.13
N ARG A 155 -28.56 -35.25 -5.02
CA ARG A 155 -29.09 -36.60 -4.83
C ARG A 155 -30.47 -36.51 -4.19
#